data_AF-A0A0Q8XV35-F1
#
_entry.id   AF-A0A0Q8XV35-F1
#
_cell.length_a   1.000
_cell.length_b   1.000
_cell.length_c   1.000
_cell.angle_alpha   90.00
_cell.angle_beta   90.00
_cell.angle_gamma   90.00
#
_symmetry.space_group_name_H-M   'P 1'
#
loop_
_entity.id
_entity.type
_entity.pdbx_description
1 polymer ?
#
loop_
_entity_poly.entity_id
_entity_poly.type
_entity_poly.pdbx_seq_one_letter_code
_entity_poly.pdbx_strand_id
1 'polypeptide(L)' 'MRVAIEVVHIFIGLVAAALIGWASAWSYPRATDDIWLVAFACMAAVVLMGIGPVRRAYCDDPADLTRKSKDVANG' A
#
# COMPACT_ATOMS: atom_id res chain seq x y z
N MET A 1 -9.40 9.95 -8.06
CA MET A 1 -8.12 9.21 -8.06
C MET A 1 -7.63 8.91 -6.63
N ARG A 2 -8.49 8.40 -5.73
CA ARG A 2 -8.12 8.03 -4.35
C ARG A 2 -7.28 6.75 -4.31
N VAL A 3 -7.71 5.75 -5.08
CA VAL A 3 -7.04 4.46 -5.26
C VAL A 3 -5.56 4.62 -5.64
N ALA A 4 -5.23 5.48 -6.61
CA ALA A 4 -3.85 5.70 -7.04
C ALA A 4 -2.98 6.29 -5.91
N ILE A 5 -3.53 7.20 -5.12
CA ILE A 5 -2.84 7.82 -3.97
C ILE A 5 -2.62 6.78 -2.86
N GLU A 6 -3.59 5.91 -2.61
CA GLU A 6 -3.44 4.83 -1.63
C GLU A 6 -2.40 3.78 -2.06
N VAL A 7 -2.38 3.41 -3.34
CA VAL A 7 -1.33 2.52 -3.88
C VAL A 7 0.05 3.17 -3.75
N VAL A 8 0.17 4.47 -4.01
CA VAL A 8 1.42 5.22 -3.82
C VAL A 8 1.86 5.21 -2.34
N HIS A 9 0.94 5.35 -1.39
CA HIS A 9 1.30 5.29 0.04
C HIS A 9 1.81 3.92 0.46
N ILE A 10 1.19 2.83 -0.04
CA ILE A 10 1.68 1.46 0.20
C ILE A 10 3.08 1.30 -0.40
N PHE A 11 3.29 1.80 -1.62
CA PHE A 11 4.57 1.75 -2.29
C PHE A 11 5.66 2.51 -1.52
N ILE A 12 5.36 3.73 -1.06
CA ILE A 12 6.27 4.53 -0.24
C ILE A 12 6.63 3.80 1.07
N GLY A 13 5.64 3.21 1.75
CA GLY A 13 5.88 2.42 2.97
C GLY A 13 6.78 1.21 2.71
N LEU A 14 6.59 0.51 1.59
CA LEU A 14 7.41 -0.64 1.19
C LEU A 14 8.85 -0.22 0.90
N VAL A 15 9.04 0.86 0.15
CA VAL A 15 10.36 1.42 -0.17
C VAL A 15 11.07 1.88 1.11
N ALA A 16 10.37 2.58 2.01
CA ALA A 16 10.93 3.00 3.28
C ALA A 16 11.39 1.80 4.14
N ALA A 17 10.57 0.75 4.24
CA ALA A 17 10.94 -0.48 4.95
C ALA A 17 12.18 -1.15 4.34
N ALA A 18 12.28 -1.19 3.01
CA ALA A 18 13.42 -1.76 2.30
C ALA A 18 14.72 -0.97 2.54
N LEU A 19 14.63 0.36 2.52
CA LEU A 19 15.78 1.23 2.80
C LEU A 19 16.28 1.07 4.24
N ILE A 20 15.36 0.95 5.20
CA ILE A 20 15.71 0.70 6.61
C ILE A 20 16.39 -0.66 6.75
N GLY A 21 15.81 -1.74 6.20
CA GLY A 21 16.40 -3.07 6.24
C GLY A 21 17.80 -3.11 5.60
N TRP A 22 17.97 -2.43 4.46
CA TRP A 22 19.25 -2.30 3.79
C TRP A 22 20.29 -1.53 4.62
N ALA A 23 19.91 -0.39 5.19
CA ALA A 23 20.79 0.40 6.06
C ALA A 23 21.21 -0.38 7.32
N SER A 24 20.27 -1.12 7.93
CA SER A 24 20.54 -1.97 9.09
C SER A 24 21.49 -3.12 8.73
N ALA A 25 21.28 -3.80 7.60
CA ALA A 25 22.15 -4.88 7.14
C ALA A 25 23.57 -4.39 6.82
N TRP A 26 23.71 -3.17 6.28
CA TRP A 26 25.01 -2.55 6.05
C TRP A 26 25.73 -2.21 7.37
N SER A 27 24.99 -1.75 8.39
CA SER A 27 25.57 -1.43 9.70
C SER A 27 25.99 -2.65 10.52
N TYR A 28 25.29 -3.78 10.39
CA TYR A 28 25.61 -4.99 11.15
C TYR A 28 25.52 -6.27 10.30
N PRO A 29 26.58 -6.56 9.52
CA PRO A 29 26.56 -7.65 8.53
C PRO A 29 26.34 -9.04 9.13
N ARG A 30 26.65 -9.24 10.42
CA ARG A 30 26.57 -10.54 11.08
C ARG A 30 25.13 -10.98 11.40
N ALA A 31 24.18 -10.05 11.48
CA ALA A 31 22.76 -10.35 11.68
C ALA A 31 21.92 -10.04 10.43
N THR A 32 22.54 -10.00 9.25
CA THR A 32 21.86 -9.68 7.99
C THR A 32 20.61 -10.53 7.78
N ASP A 33 20.66 -11.82 8.09
CA ASP A 33 19.55 -12.74 7.91
C ASP A 33 18.33 -12.39 8.78
N ASP A 34 18.56 -12.12 10.08
CA ASP A 34 17.49 -11.70 11.00
C ASP A 34 16.91 -10.34 10.62
N ILE A 35 17.78 -9.41 10.21
CA ILE A 35 17.37 -8.06 9.76
C ILE A 35 16.46 -8.17 8.54
N TRP A 36 16.82 -8.98 7.55
CA TRP A 36 15.98 -9.19 6.37
C TRP A 36 14.69 -9.92 6.70
N LEU A 37 14.70 -10.91 7.59
CA LEU A 37 13.50 -11.61 8.02
C LEU A 37 12.47 -10.64 8.63
N VAL A 38 12.92 -9.77 9.54
CA VAL A 38 12.07 -8.74 10.14
C VAL A 38 11.64 -7.70 9.09
N ALA A 39 12.55 -7.29 8.20
CA ALA A 39 12.22 -6.34 7.13
C ALA A 39 11.11 -6.89 6.21
N PHE A 40 11.18 -8.17 5.82
CA PHE A 40 10.13 -8.83 5.04
C PHE A 40 8.81 -8.91 5.80
N ALA A 41 8.85 -9.24 7.09
CA ALA A 41 7.65 -9.24 7.94
C ALA A 41 6.99 -7.85 8.00
N CYS A 42 7.79 -6.79 8.14
CA CYS A 42 7.32 -5.40 8.12
C CYS A 42 6.73 -5.02 6.75
N MET A 43 7.38 -5.39 5.65
CA MET A 43 6.85 -5.18 4.30
C MET A 43 5.50 -5.88 4.11
N ALA A 44 5.36 -7.12 4.58
CA ALA A 44 4.10 -7.85 4.54
C ALA A 44 3.02 -7.13 5.35
N ALA A 45 3.34 -6.62 6.54
CA ALA A 45 2.41 -5.85 7.36
C ALA A 45 1.96 -4.55 6.67
N VAL A 46 2.86 -3.82 6.01
CA VAL A 46 2.53 -2.62 5.22
C VAL A 46 1.55 -2.95 4.10
N VAL A 47 1.79 -4.05 3.38
CA VAL A 47 0.88 -4.51 2.31
C VAL A 47 -0.48 -4.86 2.89
N LEU A 48 -0.54 -5.64 3.98
CA LEU A 48 -1.79 -6.05 4.62
C LEU A 48 -2.61 -4.85 5.13
N MET A 49 -1.97 -3.86 5.74
CA MET A 49 -2.61 -2.61 6.15
C MET A 49 -3.19 -1.83 4.96
N GLY A 50 -2.53 -1.91 3.80
CA GLY A 50 -2.98 -1.30 2.55
C GLY A 50 -4.23 -1.92 1.93
N ILE A 51 -4.56 -3.19 2.25
CA ILE A 51 -5.71 -3.89 1.66
C ILE A 51 -7.05 -3.27 2.07
N GLY A 52 -7.17 -2.80 3.32
CA GLY A 52 -8.40 -2.20 3.85
C GLY A 52 -8.85 -0.94 3.10
N PRO A 53 -7.96 0.05 2.91
CA PRO A 53 -8.22 1.23 2.09
C PRO A 53 -8.58 0.90 0.64
N VAL A 54 -7.83 -0.01 0.01
CA VAL A 54 -8.09 -0.45 -1.37
C VAL A 54 -9.49 -1.06 -1.49
N ARG A 55 -9.88 -1.95 -0.57
CA ARG A 55 -11.23 -2.53 -0.55
C ARG A 55 -12.33 -1.49 -0.38
N ARG A 56 -12.15 -0.49 0.49
CA ARG A 56 -13.13 0.59 0.66
C ARG A 56 -13.28 1.41 -0.62
N ALA A 57 -12.16 1.83 -1.21
CA ALA A 57 -12.17 2.62 -2.44
C ALA A 57 -12.80 1.87 -3.63
N TYR A 58 -12.60 0.55 -3.74
CA TYR A 58 -13.26 -0.28 -4.75
C TYR A 58 -14.78 -0.43 -4.53
N CYS A 59 -15.27 -0.39 -3.28
CA CYS A 59 -16.71 -0.45 -3.00
C CYS A 59 -17.43 0.87 -3.31
N ASP A 60 -16.72 2.00 -3.18
CA ASP A 60 -17.29 3.33 -3.41
C ASP A 60 -17.36 3.69 -4.91
N ASP A 61 -16.48 3.12 -5.74
CA ASP A 61 -16.41 3.34 -7.19
C ASP A 61 -17.69 2.94 -7.98
N PRO A 62 -18.34 1.78 -7.76
CA PRO A 62 -19.57 1.42 -8.46
C PRO A 62 -20.78 2.32 -8.12
N ALA A 63 -20.80 2.91 -6.91
CA ALA A 63 -21.85 3.85 -6.52
C ALA A 63 -21.76 5.18 -7.28
N ASP A 64 -20.54 5.60 -7.65
CA ASP A 64 -20.30 6.85 -8.36
C ASP A 64 -20.64 6.72 -9.86
N LEU A 65 -20.33 5.56 -10.47
CA LEU A 65 -20.67 5.27 -11.87
C LEU A 65 -22.19 5.21 -12.12
N THR A 66 -22.94 4.62 -11.18
CA THR A 66 -24.40 4.50 -11.28
C THR A 66 -25.11 5.85 -11.11
N ARG A 67 -24.60 6.72 -10.22
CA ARG A 67 -25.07 8.11 -10.10
C ARG A 67 -24.83 8.92 -11.37
N LYS A 68 -23.61 8.89 -11.90
CA LYS A 68 -23.24 9.62 -13.12
C LYS A 68 -24.08 9.20 -14.32
N SER A 69 -24.41 7.90 -14.44
CA SER A 69 -25.31 7.38 -15.48
C SER A 69 -26.75 7.90 -15.37
N LYS A 70 -27.27 8.16 -14.17
CA LYS A 70 -28.62 8.72 -13.98
C LYS A 70 -28.67 10.19 -14.34
N ASP A 71 -27.63 10.96 -14.01
CA ASP A 71 -27.57 12.39 -14.33
C ASP A 71 -27.48 12.64 -15.84
N VAL A 72 -26.76 11.81 -16.60
CA VAL A 72 -26.74 11.89 -18.08
C VAL A 72 -28.02 11.38 -18.75
N ALA A 73 -28.81 10.54 -18.07
CA ALA A 73 -30.08 10.06 -18.61
C ALA A 73 -31.24 11.03 -18.34
N ASN A 74 -31.09 11.95 -17.38
CA ASN A 74 -32.10 12.92 -16.96
C ASN A 74 -31.85 14.35 -17.50
N GLY A 75 -30.79 14.56 -18.31
CA GLY A 75 -30.50 15.81 -19.01
C GLY A 75 -30.71 15.67 -20.51
#